data_AF-A0AAE2C099-F1
#
_entry.id   AF-A0AAE2C099-F1
#
_cell.length_a   1.000
_cell.length_b   1.000
_cell.length_c   1.000
_cell.angle_alpha   90.00
_cell.angle_beta   90.00
_cell.angle_gamma   90.00
#
_symmetry.space_group_name_H-M   'P 1'
#
loop_
_entity.id
_entity.type
_entity.pdbx_description
1 polymer ?
#
loop_
_entity_poly.entity_id
_entity_poly.type
_entity_poly.pdbx_seq_one_letter_code
_entity_poly.pdbx_strand_id
1 'polypeptide(L)'
;MQLMDVVTAYLYGSLDTDIYMRIPKGLKMPEALKSKPCDMYSIKLKSCSLDVNKDPFRPPAHNDEILRSEVPYLSAIGALMYLANNTRPDIAFSIILLARYNSTPTKRHWNGVKHILRYLRGTNDMGLYFERHEDAKANNLVGYSDAGYLSDSHKPISQSGYVFMYGGTAIS
;
A
#
# COMPACT_ATOMS: atom_id res chain seq x y z
N MET A 1 0.10 -22.20 6.00
CA MET A 1 0.62 -21.07 5.20
C MET A 1 -0.20 -19.85 5.59
N GLN A 2 0.42 -18.78 6.07
CA GLN A 2 -0.32 -17.58 6.50
C GLN A 2 -0.81 -16.82 5.27
N LEU A 3 -2.09 -16.43 5.29
CA LEU A 3 -2.73 -15.65 4.23
C LEU A 3 -2.20 -14.21 4.28
N MET A 4 -1.89 -13.63 3.12
CA MET A 4 -1.47 -12.24 3.01
C MET A 4 -2.64 -11.33 3.39
N ASP A 5 -2.59 -10.71 4.57
CA ASP A 5 -3.42 -9.54 4.85
C ASP A 5 -2.79 -8.36 4.10
N VAL A 6 -3.58 -7.61 3.32
CA VAL A 6 -3.13 -6.45 2.52
C VAL A 6 -2.59 -5.33 3.43
N VAL A 7 -2.75 -5.49 4.74
CA VAL A 7 -2.13 -4.67 5.76
C VAL A 7 -0.70 -5.18 6.02
N THR A 8 0.30 -4.50 5.44
CA THR A 8 1.59 -4.10 6.04
C THR A 8 2.82 -4.35 5.15
N ALA A 9 3.58 -3.28 4.89
CA ALA A 9 5.04 -3.35 4.80
C ALA A 9 5.71 -1.99 5.03
N TYR A 10 5.04 -0.87 4.73
CA TYR A 10 5.73 0.43 4.63
C TYR A 10 5.29 1.53 5.58
N LEU A 11 4.16 1.37 6.28
CA LEU A 11 3.43 2.51 6.85
C LEU A 11 3.56 2.72 8.36
N TYR A 12 4.15 1.80 9.14
CA TYR A 12 4.23 1.98 10.59
C TYR A 12 5.48 2.76 11.03
N GLY A 13 5.50 4.05 10.71
CA GLY A 13 6.04 5.06 11.63
C GLY A 13 5.17 5.18 12.89
N SER A 14 5.66 5.84 13.93
CA SER A 14 4.87 6.12 15.14
C SER A 14 3.65 6.99 14.81
N LEU A 15 2.56 6.69 15.50
CA LEU A 15 1.21 7.21 15.24
C LEU A 15 1.05 8.63 15.80
N ASP A 16 0.82 9.64 14.95
CA ASP A 16 0.73 11.03 15.43
C ASP A 16 -0.66 11.69 15.32
N THR A 17 -1.61 11.21 14.50
CA THR A 17 -2.91 11.91 14.32
C THR A 17 -4.13 11.03 14.09
N ASP A 18 -5.25 11.42 14.73
CA ASP A 18 -6.57 10.80 14.60
C ASP A 18 -7.44 11.57 13.59
N ILE A 19 -7.89 10.92 12.51
CA ILE A 19 -8.82 11.49 11.52
C ILE A 19 -10.19 10.80 11.63
N TYR A 20 -11.27 11.58 11.58
CA TYR A 20 -12.65 11.14 11.71
C TYR A 20 -13.42 11.34 10.40
N MET A 21 -14.01 10.29 9.82
CA MET A 21 -14.86 10.37 8.62
C MET A 21 -16.30 9.91 8.89
N ARG A 22 -17.30 10.53 8.27
CA ARG A 22 -18.70 10.05 8.30
C ARG A 22 -18.81 8.63 7.78
N ILE A 23 -19.69 7.83 8.39
CA ILE A 23 -19.87 6.43 8.03
C ILE A 23 -20.46 6.29 6.61
N PRO A 24 -19.80 5.54 5.70
CA PRO A 24 -20.34 5.22 4.38
C PRO A 24 -21.65 4.40 4.45
N LYS A 25 -22.56 4.65 3.52
CA LYS A 25 -23.82 3.89 3.42
C LYS A 25 -23.52 2.42 3.12
N GLY A 26 -23.95 1.50 3.99
CA GLY A 26 -23.83 0.04 3.78
C GLY A 26 -22.97 -0.72 4.79
N LEU A 27 -22.20 -0.04 5.66
CA LEU A 27 -21.46 -0.67 6.76
C LEU A 27 -22.39 -1.02 7.92
N LYS A 28 -22.42 -2.30 8.34
CA LYS A 28 -23.22 -2.77 9.49
C LYS A 28 -22.56 -2.32 10.81
N MET A 29 -23.30 -1.59 11.65
CA MET A 29 -22.81 -1.15 12.96
C MET A 29 -22.71 -2.30 13.98
N PRO A 30 -21.71 -2.26 14.88
CA PRO A 30 -21.75 -3.04 16.11
C PRO A 30 -23.00 -2.70 16.92
N GLU A 31 -23.64 -3.71 17.52
CA GLU A 31 -24.94 -3.58 18.17
C GLU A 31 -24.96 -2.59 19.34
N ALA A 32 -23.82 -2.46 20.04
CA ALA A 32 -23.63 -1.51 21.13
C ALA A 32 -23.79 -0.04 20.74
N LEU A 33 -23.76 0.29 19.44
CA LEU A 33 -23.82 1.66 18.92
C LEU A 33 -25.14 1.98 18.23
N LYS A 34 -26.15 1.09 18.20
CA LYS A 34 -27.42 1.33 17.48
C LYS A 34 -28.34 2.40 18.11
N SER A 35 -28.06 2.86 19.33
CA SER A 35 -28.97 3.72 20.12
C SER A 35 -28.78 5.23 19.92
N LYS A 36 -27.75 5.68 19.20
CA LYS A 36 -27.49 7.11 18.95
C LYS A 36 -27.80 7.51 17.49
N PRO A 37 -28.09 8.79 17.19
CA PRO A 37 -28.41 9.24 15.82
C PRO A 37 -27.24 9.08 14.84
N CYS A 38 -27.54 8.66 13.60
CA CYS A 38 -26.57 8.35 12.51
C CYS A 38 -25.59 9.47 12.15
N ASP A 39 -25.93 10.73 12.41
CA ASP A 39 -25.08 11.89 12.08
C ASP A 39 -23.92 12.09 13.06
N MET A 40 -23.87 11.31 14.14
CA MET A 40 -22.92 11.45 15.24
C MET A 40 -21.87 10.31 15.27
N TYR A 41 -21.60 9.68 14.12
CA TYR A 41 -20.60 8.63 14.04
C TYR A 41 -19.47 8.99 13.06
N SER A 42 -18.25 8.82 13.55
CA SER A 42 -17.05 8.92 12.77
C SER A 42 -16.27 7.61 12.81
N ILE A 43 -15.86 7.10 11.65
CA ILE A 43 -14.88 6.03 11.54
C ILE A 43 -13.51 6.64 11.84
N LYS A 44 -12.82 6.10 12.83
CA LYS A 44 -11.43 6.45 13.13
C LYS A 44 -10.55 5.91 12.02
N LEU A 45 -10.15 6.79 11.12
CA LEU A 45 -9.15 6.48 10.09
C LEU A 45 -7.77 6.79 10.67
N LYS A 46 -6.87 5.81 10.61
CA LYS A 46 -5.46 6.01 10.97
C LYS A 46 -4.71 6.50 9.73
N SER A 47 -4.44 7.80 9.64
CA SER A 47 -3.46 8.30 8.68
C SER A 47 -2.07 8.11 9.25
N CYS A 48 -1.17 7.47 8.50
CA CYS A 48 0.23 7.42 8.88
C CYS A 48 0.88 8.76 8.52
N SER A 49 0.98 9.64 9.52
CA SER A 49 1.85 10.81 9.44
C SER A 49 3.28 10.32 9.56
N LEU A 50 3.94 10.05 8.42
CA LEU A 50 5.38 9.88 8.43
C LEU A 50 6.00 11.22 8.84
N ASP A 51 6.89 11.22 9.83
CA ASP A 51 7.78 12.35 10.07
C ASP A 51 8.38 12.75 8.71
N VAL A 52 8.11 13.98 8.26
CA VAL A 52 8.44 14.47 6.90
C VAL A 52 9.92 14.29 6.59
N ASN A 53 10.78 14.27 7.61
CA ASN A 53 12.21 14.08 7.46
C ASN A 53 12.62 12.60 7.36
N LYS A 54 11.79 11.70 7.86
CA LYS A 54 11.99 10.25 7.78
C LYS A 54 11.20 9.59 6.66
N ASP A 55 10.32 10.32 5.98
CA ASP A 55 9.52 9.78 4.89
C ASP A 55 10.42 9.30 3.73
N PRO A 56 10.49 7.97 3.46
CA PRO A 56 11.22 7.42 2.33
C PRO A 56 10.65 7.80 0.94
N PHE A 57 9.48 8.43 0.87
CA PHE A 57 8.80 8.83 -0.37
C PHE A 57 8.78 10.33 -0.63
N ARG A 58 9.33 11.15 0.27
CA ARG A 58 9.50 12.60 0.05
C ARG A 58 10.30 12.88 -1.24
N PRO A 59 10.03 13.98 -1.96
CA PRO A 59 10.85 14.41 -3.09
C PRO A 59 12.31 14.69 -2.70
N PRO A 60 13.27 14.56 -3.64
CA PRO A 60 14.66 14.95 -3.40
C PRO A 60 14.76 16.40 -2.91
N ALA A 61 15.39 16.62 -1.77
CA ALA A 61 15.75 17.96 -1.30
C ALA A 61 17.12 18.39 -1.86
N HIS A 62 17.41 19.69 -1.85
CA HIS A 62 18.72 20.22 -2.32
C HIS A 62 19.92 19.60 -1.57
N ASN A 63 19.73 19.20 -0.32
CA ASN A 63 20.78 18.62 0.52
C ASN A 63 20.85 17.09 0.43
N ASP A 64 19.97 16.44 -0.34
CA ASP A 64 19.95 14.99 -0.44
C ASP A 64 21.09 14.49 -1.34
N GLU A 65 21.82 13.48 -0.86
CA GLU A 65 22.80 12.76 -1.67
C GLU A 65 22.08 12.00 -2.81
N ILE A 66 22.26 12.50 -4.04
CA ILE A 66 21.83 11.81 -5.27
C ILE A 66 22.57 10.47 -5.34
N LEU A 67 21.83 9.42 -5.69
CA LEU A 67 22.38 8.09 -5.82
C LEU A 67 23.36 8.03 -7.01
N ARG A 68 24.53 7.43 -6.80
CA ARG A 68 25.53 7.26 -7.85
C ARG A 68 25.00 6.36 -8.96
N SER A 69 25.40 6.63 -10.21
CA SER A 69 24.99 5.88 -11.40
C SER A 69 25.32 4.39 -11.35
N GLU A 70 26.26 3.97 -10.51
CA GLU A 70 26.65 2.57 -10.33
C GLU A 70 25.57 1.70 -9.67
N VAL A 71 24.64 2.33 -8.94
CA VAL A 71 23.58 1.59 -8.23
C VAL A 71 22.44 1.28 -9.20
N PRO A 72 22.05 0.00 -9.38
CA PRO A 72 21.05 -0.41 -10.37
C PRO A 72 19.61 -0.15 -9.89
N TYR A 73 19.28 1.11 -9.58
CA TYR A 73 17.98 1.50 -9.02
C TYR A 73 16.82 1.11 -9.95
N LEU A 74 16.89 1.53 -11.22
CA LEU A 74 15.82 1.28 -12.20
C LEU A 74 15.61 -0.22 -12.45
N SER A 75 16.70 -0.98 -12.52
CA SER A 75 16.65 -2.44 -12.67
C SER A 75 15.99 -3.11 -11.46
N ALA A 76 16.34 -2.67 -10.24
CA ALA A 76 15.72 -3.16 -9.00
C ALA A 76 14.22 -2.84 -8.95
N ILE A 77 13.82 -1.61 -9.32
CA ILE A 77 12.41 -1.22 -9.39
C ILE A 77 11.67 -2.08 -10.42
N GLY A 78 12.24 -2.34 -11.59
CA GLY A 78 11.64 -3.21 -12.62
C GLY A 78 11.42 -4.64 -12.12
N ALA A 79 12.43 -5.22 -11.46
CA ALA A 79 12.33 -6.56 -10.87
C ALA A 79 11.27 -6.62 -9.75
N LEU A 80 11.22 -5.60 -8.89
CA LEU A 80 10.22 -5.50 -7.83
C LEU A 80 8.80 -5.29 -8.39
N MET A 81 8.64 -4.50 -9.45
CA MET A 81 7.36 -4.28 -10.12
C MET A 81 6.81 -5.58 -10.71
N TYR A 82 7.69 -6.42 -11.27
CA TYR A 82 7.29 -7.75 -11.73
C TYR A 82 6.73 -8.60 -10.58
N LEU A 83 7.39 -8.62 -9.42
CA LEU A 83 6.88 -9.33 -8.24
C LEU A 83 5.54 -8.74 -7.78
N ALA A 84 5.40 -7.42 -7.76
CA ALA A 84 4.18 -6.75 -7.34
C ALA A 84 2.95 -7.17 -8.13
N ASN A 85 3.09 -7.25 -9.45
CA ASN A 85 1.97 -7.60 -10.32
C ASN A 85 1.68 -9.11 -10.29
N ASN A 86 2.68 -9.98 -10.09
CA ASN A 86 2.47 -11.41 -10.27
C ASN A 86 2.22 -12.18 -8.96
N THR A 87 3.05 -11.95 -7.94
CA THR A 87 3.09 -12.84 -6.75
C THR A 87 3.00 -12.11 -5.43
N ARG A 88 3.28 -10.80 -5.40
CA ARG A 88 3.43 -9.98 -4.19
C ARG A 88 2.67 -8.65 -4.30
N PRO A 89 1.33 -8.65 -4.45
CA PRO A 89 0.57 -7.41 -4.54
C PRO A 89 0.69 -6.53 -3.28
N ASP A 90 1.09 -7.11 -2.15
CA ASP A 90 1.34 -6.43 -0.88
C ASP A 90 2.43 -5.34 -0.95
N ILE A 91 3.41 -5.47 -1.87
CA ILE A 91 4.47 -4.47 -2.05
C ILE A 91 4.15 -3.41 -3.12
N ALA A 92 3.04 -3.55 -3.85
CA ALA A 92 2.72 -2.72 -5.02
C ALA A 92 2.71 -1.22 -4.71
N PHE A 93 2.04 -0.83 -3.63
CA PHE A 93 1.97 0.57 -3.21
C PHE A 93 3.37 1.21 -3.01
N SER A 94 4.24 0.50 -2.29
CA SER A 94 5.58 0.97 -1.96
C SER A 94 6.45 1.14 -3.20
N ILE A 95 6.36 0.21 -4.15
CA ILE A 95 7.11 0.25 -5.40
C ILE A 95 6.62 1.38 -6.28
N ILE A 96 5.30 1.55 -6.42
CA ILE A 96 4.70 2.63 -7.22
C ILE A 96 5.18 3.99 -6.73
N LEU A 97 5.26 4.21 -5.41
CA LEU A 97 5.80 5.45 -4.85
C LEU A 97 7.29 5.64 -5.14
N LEU A 98 8.12 4.61 -4.97
CA LEU A 98 9.56 4.67 -5.25
C LEU A 98 9.86 4.85 -6.75
N ALA A 99 9.05 4.28 -7.64
CA ALA A 99 9.21 4.37 -9.09
C ALA A 99 9.08 5.80 -9.62
N ARG A 100 8.39 6.69 -8.90
CA ARG A 100 8.26 8.12 -9.25
C ARG A 100 9.61 8.84 -9.31
N TYR A 101 10.64 8.31 -8.64
CA TYR A 101 11.96 8.91 -8.54
C TYR A 101 13.02 8.19 -9.38
N ASN A 102 12.61 7.42 -10.38
CA ASN A 102 13.50 6.69 -11.28
C ASN A 102 14.52 7.57 -12.02
N SER A 103 14.18 8.83 -12.31
CA SER A 103 15.07 9.76 -13.02
C SER A 103 16.19 10.31 -12.14
N THR A 104 15.90 10.55 -10.85
CA THR A 104 16.80 11.20 -9.89
C THR A 104 16.65 10.54 -8.51
N PRO A 105 17.04 9.26 -8.36
CA PRO A 105 16.93 8.57 -7.10
C PRO A 105 17.95 9.12 -6.09
N THR A 106 17.57 9.15 -4.81
CA THR A 106 18.46 9.52 -3.71
C THR A 106 18.88 8.27 -2.92
N LYS A 107 19.89 8.40 -2.07
CA LYS A 107 20.30 7.34 -1.13
C LYS A 107 19.15 6.87 -0.22
N ARG A 108 18.23 7.78 0.13
CA ARG A 108 17.01 7.47 0.89
C ARG A 108 16.07 6.56 0.10
N HIS A 109 15.82 6.87 -1.17
CA HIS A 109 15.00 6.01 -2.04
C HIS A 109 15.63 4.60 -2.17
N TRP A 110 16.95 4.52 -2.29
CA TRP A 110 17.66 3.24 -2.30
C TRP A 110 17.54 2.47 -0.98
N ASN A 111 17.55 3.16 0.16
CA ASN A 111 17.29 2.53 1.45
C ASN A 111 15.87 1.94 1.52
N GLY A 112 14.89 2.61 0.91
CA GLY A 112 13.54 2.11 0.71
C GLY A 112 13.50 0.81 -0.12
N VAL A 113 14.14 0.79 -1.29
CA VAL A 113 14.27 -0.43 -2.12
C VAL A 113 14.91 -1.58 -1.33
N LYS A 114 16.00 -1.33 -0.61
CA LYS A 114 16.63 -2.34 0.25
C LYS A 114 15.71 -2.81 1.38
N HIS A 115 14.81 -1.96 1.87
CA HIS A 115 13.82 -2.36 2.87
C HIS A 115 12.81 -3.36 2.27
N ILE A 116 12.31 -3.10 1.07
CA ILE A 116 11.43 -4.03 0.34
C ILE A 116 12.13 -5.37 0.14
N LEU A 117 13.40 -5.37 -0.29
CA LEU A 117 14.16 -6.60 -0.49
C LEU A 117 14.36 -7.40 0.81
N ARG A 118 14.58 -6.72 1.95
CA ARG A 118 14.65 -7.39 3.27
C ARG A 118 13.30 -7.96 3.69
N TYR A 119 12.22 -7.21 3.46
CA TYR A 119 10.86 -7.66 3.74
C TYR A 119 10.50 -8.90 2.92
N LEU A 120 10.79 -8.89 1.62
CA LEU A 120 10.63 -10.05 0.74
C LEU A 120 11.39 -11.25 1.28
N ARG A 121 12.69 -11.10 1.61
CA ARG A 121 13.50 -12.17 2.18
C ARG A 121 12.93 -12.75 3.48
N GLY A 122 12.34 -11.90 4.33
CA GLY A 122 11.71 -12.31 5.59
C GLY A 122 10.34 -12.96 5.42
N THR A 123 9.72 -12.83 4.24
CA THR A 123 8.37 -13.31 3.92
C THR A 123 8.37 -14.24 2.70
N ASN A 124 9.48 -14.96 2.49
CA ASN A 124 9.65 -15.89 1.37
C ASN A 124 8.68 -17.08 1.42
N ASP A 125 8.15 -17.39 2.61
CA ASP A 125 7.19 -18.45 2.88
C ASP A 125 5.72 -18.01 2.70
N MET A 126 5.48 -16.72 2.46
CA MET A 126 4.16 -16.16 2.19
C MET A 126 3.93 -16.04 0.68
N GLY A 127 2.70 -16.31 0.24
CA GLY A 127 2.32 -16.19 -1.17
C GLY A 127 0.81 -16.19 -1.37
N LEU A 128 0.39 -16.01 -2.61
CA LEU A 128 -1.01 -16.10 -3.01
C LEU A 128 -1.47 -17.57 -2.96
N TYR A 129 -2.60 -17.82 -2.31
CA TYR A 129 -3.17 -19.15 -2.17
C TYR A 129 -4.56 -19.18 -2.81
N PHE A 130 -4.65 -19.82 -3.97
CA PHE A 130 -5.92 -20.02 -4.66
C PHE A 130 -6.61 -21.26 -4.13
N GLU A 131 -7.67 -21.08 -3.36
CA GLU A 131 -8.52 -22.17 -2.93
C GLU A 131 -9.50 -22.55 -4.05
N ARG A 132 -9.59 -23.84 -4.34
CA ARG A 132 -10.64 -24.35 -5.22
C ARG A 132 -11.94 -24.42 -4.42
N HIS A 133 -12.85 -23.48 -4.66
CA HIS A 133 -14.20 -23.57 -4.12
C HIS A 133 -15.10 -24.44 -5.02
N GLU A 134 -15.85 -25.35 -4.40
CA GLU A 134 -16.88 -26.16 -5.06
C GLU A 134 -18.07 -25.30 -5.53
N ASP A 135 -18.34 -24.19 -4.83
CA ASP A 135 -19.34 -23.22 -5.22
C ASP A 135 -18.88 -22.40 -6.43
N ALA A 136 -19.53 -22.61 -7.57
CA ALA A 136 -19.24 -21.88 -8.81
C ALA A 136 -19.33 -20.35 -8.66
N LYS A 137 -20.13 -19.84 -7.71
CA LYS A 137 -20.25 -18.40 -7.41
C LYS A 137 -19.04 -17.82 -6.68
N ALA A 138 -18.27 -18.65 -5.95
CA ALA A 138 -17.05 -18.21 -5.27
C ALA A 138 -15.87 -18.03 -6.25
N ASN A 139 -15.97 -18.62 -7.44
CA ASN A 139 -15.00 -18.48 -8.53
C ASN A 139 -15.37 -17.33 -9.50
N ASN A 140 -16.11 -16.33 -9.03
CA ASN A 140 -16.41 -15.14 -9.82
C ASN A 140 -15.25 -14.13 -9.72
N LEU A 141 -14.94 -13.49 -10.84
CA LEU A 141 -14.03 -12.35 -10.87
C LEU A 141 -14.71 -11.12 -10.27
N VAL A 142 -14.15 -10.58 -9.19
CA VAL A 142 -14.63 -9.38 -8.51
C VAL A 142 -13.58 -8.29 -8.59
N GLY A 143 -13.94 -7.12 -9.12
CA GLY A 143 -13.06 -5.96 -9.18
C GLY A 143 -13.45 -4.93 -8.13
N TYR A 144 -12.46 -4.40 -7.42
CA TYR A 144 -12.59 -3.22 -6.57
C TYR A 144 -11.76 -2.09 -7.16
N SER A 145 -12.29 -0.87 -7.11
CA SER A 145 -11.56 0.33 -7.49
C SER A 145 -11.77 1.40 -6.43
N ASP A 146 -10.72 2.17 -6.18
CA ASP A 146 -10.75 3.31 -5.28
C ASP A 146 -9.91 4.45 -5.85
N ALA A 147 -10.25 5.67 -5.49
CA ALA A 147 -9.51 6.86 -5.88
C ALA A 147 -9.44 7.86 -4.72
N GLY A 148 -8.22 8.23 -4.37
CA GLY A 148 -7.92 9.27 -3.39
C GLY A 148 -7.56 10.59 -4.08
N TYR A 149 -8.22 11.68 -3.67
CA TYR A 149 -7.84 13.04 -4.03
C TYR A 149 -6.77 13.56 -3.05
N LEU A 150 -5.71 14.19 -3.56
CA LEU A 150 -4.62 14.75 -2.74
C LEU A 150 -4.03 13.76 -1.72
N SER A 151 -3.93 12.49 -2.09
CA SER A 151 -3.49 11.42 -1.17
C SER A 151 -1.98 11.41 -0.91
N ASP A 152 -1.20 12.15 -1.69
CA ASP A 152 0.24 12.36 -1.47
C ASP A 152 0.47 13.67 -0.70
N SER A 153 1.12 13.55 0.46
CA SER A 153 1.43 14.65 1.38
C SER A 153 2.47 15.62 0.83
N HIS A 154 3.28 15.20 -0.14
CA HIS A 154 4.38 15.98 -0.68
C HIS A 154 4.06 16.60 -2.04
N LYS A 155 3.27 15.92 -2.85
CA LYS A 155 2.79 16.43 -4.13
C LYS A 155 1.28 16.24 -4.19
N PRO A 156 0.50 17.29 -4.49
CA PRO A 156 -0.95 17.19 -4.62
C PRO A 156 -1.32 16.42 -5.90
N ILE A 157 -1.22 15.09 -5.85
CA ILE A 157 -1.49 14.17 -6.96
C ILE A 157 -2.58 13.22 -6.51
N SER A 158 -3.63 13.08 -7.33
CA SER A 158 -4.66 12.07 -7.13
C SER A 158 -4.10 10.68 -7.43
N GLN A 159 -4.45 9.70 -6.61
CA GLN A 159 -4.05 8.30 -6.81
C GLN A 159 -5.29 7.46 -7.00
N SER A 160 -5.29 6.63 -8.03
CA SER A 160 -6.27 5.56 -8.21
C SER A 160 -5.62 4.21 -7.97
N GLY A 161 -6.39 3.30 -7.39
CA GLY A 161 -6.01 1.91 -7.17
C GLY A 161 -7.14 1.00 -7.63
N TYR A 162 -6.77 -0.20 -8.06
CA TYR A 162 -7.73 -1.27 -8.33
C TYR A 162 -7.14 -2.59 -7.87
N VAL A 163 -8.00 -3.53 -7.52
CA VAL A 163 -7.63 -4.90 -7.24
C VAL A 163 -8.70 -5.82 -7.79
N PHE A 164 -8.28 -6.84 -8.51
CA PHE A 164 -9.16 -7.90 -8.96
C PHE A 164 -8.97 -9.11 -8.05
N MET A 165 -10.07 -9.75 -7.69
CA MET A 165 -10.10 -10.91 -6.83
C MET A 165 -10.76 -12.06 -7.58
N TYR A 166 -10.14 -13.24 -7.52
CA TYR A 166 -10.67 -14.48 -8.09
C TYR A 166 -10.51 -15.60 -7.07
N GLY A 167 -11.59 -16.31 -6.73
CA GLY A 167 -11.54 -17.37 -5.73
C GLY A 167 -11.01 -16.89 -4.38
N GLY A 168 -11.42 -15.68 -3.96
CA GLY A 168 -10.95 -15.05 -2.71
C GLY A 168 -9.50 -14.55 -2.72
N THR A 169 -8.79 -14.65 -3.85
CA THR A 169 -7.35 -14.31 -3.97
C THR A 169 -7.14 -13.16 -4.95
N ALA A 170 -6.20 -12.25 -4.64
CA ALA A 170 -5.87 -11.14 -5.51
C ALA A 170 -5.18 -11.60 -6.80
N ILE A 171 -5.59 -11.03 -7.92
CA ILE A 171 -4.97 -11.17 -9.24
C ILE A 171 -4.70 -9.79 -9.84
N SER A 172 -3.68 -9.70 -10.70
CA SER A 172 -3.33 -8.48 -11.46
C SER A 172 -3.58 -8.65 -12.94
#